data_AF-A0A6A3KR59-F1
#
_entry.id   AF-A0A6A3KR59-F1
#
_cell.length_a   1.000
_cell.length_b   1.000
_cell.length_c   1.000
_cell.angle_alpha   90.00
_cell.angle_beta   90.00
_cell.angle_gamma   90.00
#
_symmetry.space_group_name_H-M   'P 1'
#
loop_
_entity.id
_entity.type
_entity.pdbx_description
1 polymer ?
#
loop_
_entity_poly.entity_id
_entity_poly.type
_entity_poly.pdbx_seq_one_letter_code
_entity_poly.pdbx_strand_id
1 'polypeptide(L)'
;IDLETFVLKSKDAAALREGLATYCKQNELAFLVVMTMFMTADGQRHRQLLFFQECGDDARHCVAFFDKEASLHLEVLKLPETHRDEHVAAFNQLNTTASRKQVAPLIQRALAEPVVKL
;
A
#
# COMPACT_ATOMS: atom_id res chain seq x y z
N ILE A 1 -2.58 14.74 1.34
CA ILE A 1 -1.23 14.33 1.78
C ILE A 1 -0.83 13.14 0.93
N ASP A 2 0.33 13.21 0.29
CA ASP A 2 0.90 12.07 -0.43
C ASP A 2 1.59 11.11 0.55
N LEU A 3 2.03 9.95 0.06
CA LEU A 3 2.71 8.95 0.87
C LEU A 3 4.09 9.40 1.33
N GLU A 4 4.80 10.21 0.55
CA GLU A 4 6.11 10.73 0.95
C GLU A 4 5.98 11.59 2.22
N THR A 5 5.07 12.55 2.21
CA THR A 5 4.77 13.40 3.37
C THR A 5 4.22 12.58 4.53
N PHE A 6 3.47 11.50 4.26
CA PHE A 6 2.98 10.59 5.30
C PHE A 6 4.13 9.87 6.01
N VAL A 7 5.06 9.25 5.26
CA VAL A 7 6.19 8.51 5.86
C VAL A 7 7.17 9.44 6.55
N LEU A 8 7.36 10.66 6.06
CA LEU A 8 8.24 11.65 6.71
C LEU A 8 7.72 12.17 8.06
N LYS A 9 6.54 11.74 8.52
CA LYS A 9 6.08 11.99 9.90
C LYS A 9 6.80 11.14 10.93
N SER A 10 7.37 10.01 10.52
CA SER A 10 8.31 9.26 11.36
C SER A 10 9.71 9.80 11.20
N LYS A 11 10.57 9.51 12.19
CA LYS A 11 11.98 9.92 12.17
C LYS A 11 12.78 9.17 11.09
N ASP A 12 12.52 7.88 10.94
CA ASP A 12 13.23 6.94 10.07
C ASP A 12 12.37 5.70 9.78
N ALA A 13 12.88 4.80 8.94
CA ALA A 13 12.24 3.54 8.58
C ALA A 13 11.85 2.67 9.79
N ALA A 14 12.70 2.62 10.83
CA ALA A 14 12.45 1.81 12.02
C ALA A 14 11.26 2.35 12.80
N ALA A 15 11.21 3.67 13.02
CA ALA A 15 10.09 4.33 13.68
C ALA A 15 8.78 4.22 12.86
N LEU A 16 8.86 4.27 11.53
CA LEU A 16 7.72 4.02 10.65
C LEU A 16 7.17 2.61 10.86
N ARG A 17 8.03 1.60 10.72
CA ARG A 17 7.68 0.19 10.88
C ARG A 17 7.08 -0.08 12.25
N GLU A 18 7.73 0.38 13.32
CA GLU A 18 7.23 0.21 14.68
C GLU A 18 5.83 0.81 14.87
N GLY A 19 5.60 2.02 14.33
CA GLY A 19 4.30 2.67 14.38
C GLY A 19 3.22 1.88 13.64
N LEU A 20 3.51 1.41 12.42
CA LEU A 20 2.58 0.61 11.62
C LEU A 20 2.33 -0.77 12.27
N ALA A 21 3.37 -1.43 12.77
CA ALA A 21 3.28 -2.71 13.48
C ALA A 21 2.44 -2.59 14.76
N THR A 22 2.67 -1.53 15.54
CA THR A 22 1.90 -1.24 16.75
C THR A 22 0.43 -1.04 16.42
N TYR A 23 0.13 -0.24 15.38
CA TYR A 23 -1.23 -0.04 14.92
C TYR A 23 -1.90 -1.36 14.49
N CYS A 24 -1.20 -2.20 13.72
CA CYS A 24 -1.71 -3.50 13.31
C CYS A 24 -2.01 -4.40 14.52
N LYS A 25 -1.08 -4.48 15.47
CA LYS A 25 -1.23 -5.30 16.69
C LYS A 25 -2.41 -4.85 17.55
N GLN A 26 -2.58 -3.54 17.74
CA GLN A 26 -3.69 -2.98 18.52
C GLN A 26 -5.06 -3.23 17.91
N ASN A 27 -5.12 -3.40 16.58
CA ASN A 27 -6.35 -3.60 15.83
C ASN A 27 -6.50 -5.03 15.27
N GLU A 28 -5.64 -5.95 15.71
CA GLU A 28 -5.63 -7.36 15.28
C GLU A 28 -5.58 -7.53 13.74
N LEU A 29 -4.82 -6.68 13.07
CA LEU A 29 -4.66 -6.69 11.61
C LEU A 29 -3.48 -7.56 11.18
N ALA A 30 -3.71 -8.48 10.24
CA ALA A 30 -2.64 -9.27 9.62
C ALA A 30 -1.73 -8.42 8.72
N PHE A 31 -2.30 -7.43 8.04
CA PHE A 31 -1.59 -6.43 7.24
C PHE A 31 -2.43 -5.16 7.14
N LEU A 32 -1.81 -4.06 6.71
CA LEU A 32 -2.41 -2.74 6.57
C LEU A 32 -2.24 -2.22 5.14
N VAL A 33 -3.29 -1.58 4.63
CA VAL A 33 -3.24 -0.82 3.38
C VAL A 33 -3.64 0.62 3.64
N VAL A 34 -2.74 1.55 3.38
CA VAL A 34 -2.99 2.99 3.44
C VAL A 34 -3.26 3.50 2.04
N MET A 35 -4.40 4.16 1.86
CA MET A 35 -4.78 4.79 0.59
C MET A 35 -4.80 6.30 0.76
N THR A 36 -4.05 7.01 -0.08
CA THR A 36 -4.10 8.48 -0.14
C THR A 36 -4.78 8.94 -1.42
N MET A 37 -5.39 10.12 -1.34
CA MET A 37 -5.90 10.84 -2.49
C MET A 37 -5.59 12.31 -2.30
N PHE A 38 -5.05 12.95 -3.33
CA PHE A 38 -4.74 14.36 -3.33
C PHE A 38 -4.87 14.93 -4.74
N MET A 39 -4.99 16.25 -4.81
CA MET A 39 -4.99 17.00 -6.06
C MET A 39 -3.68 17.76 -6.14
N THR A 40 -3.03 17.75 -7.29
CA THR A 40 -1.87 18.60 -7.59
C THR A 40 -2.34 20.00 -8.01
N ALA A 41 -1.41 20.96 -8.08
CA ALA A 41 -1.73 22.36 -8.39
C ALA A 41 -2.37 22.57 -9.78
N ASP A 42 -2.11 21.64 -10.71
CA ASP A 42 -2.70 21.58 -12.05
C ASP A 42 -4.11 20.94 -12.08
N GLY A 43 -4.66 20.58 -10.91
CA GLY A 43 -5.99 19.98 -10.79
C GLY A 43 -6.04 18.50 -11.16
N GLN A 44 -4.90 17.82 -11.31
CA GLN A 44 -4.87 16.37 -11.52
C GLN A 44 -5.12 15.62 -10.20
N ARG A 45 -5.92 14.56 -10.28
CA ARG A 45 -6.19 13.68 -9.13
C ARG A 45 -5.15 12.59 -9.08
N HIS A 46 -4.50 12.44 -7.93
CA HIS A 46 -3.56 11.36 -7.67
C HIS A 46 -4.10 10.42 -6.59
N ARG A 47 -3.77 9.14 -6.74
CA ARG A 47 -4.03 8.11 -5.73
C ARG A 47 -2.76 7.32 -5.52
N GLN A 48 -2.49 6.99 -4.26
CA GLN A 48 -1.36 6.15 -3.91
C GLN A 48 -1.79 5.12 -2.89
N LEU A 49 -1.10 3.99 -2.90
CA LEU A 49 -1.32 2.87 -2.00
C LEU A 49 -0.01 2.53 -1.31
N LEU A 50 -0.06 2.29 -0.01
CA LEU A 50 1.03 1.73 0.78
C LEU A 50 0.53 0.45 1.43
N PHE A 51 1.25 -0.64 1.21
CA PHE A 51 1.05 -1.93 1.84
C PHE A 51 2.09 -2.09 2.93
N PHE A 52 1.64 -2.53 4.10
CA PHE A 52 2.49 -2.87 5.23
C PHE A 52 2.09 -4.24 5.78
N GLN A 53 3.06 -5.13 5.96
CA GLN A 53 2.86 -6.40 6.64
C GLN A 53 4.13 -6.77 7.42
N GLU A 54 3.98 -6.97 8.73
CA GLU A 54 5.10 -7.31 9.61
C GLU A 54 5.55 -8.76 9.42
N CYS A 55 4.62 -9.68 9.20
CA CYS A 55 4.88 -11.11 9.03
C CYS A 55 3.91 -11.71 8.02
N GLY A 56 4.40 -12.62 7.17
CA GLY A 56 3.61 -13.28 6.12
C GLY A 56 3.79 -12.65 4.74
N ASP A 57 2.96 -13.09 3.78
CA ASP A 57 3.07 -12.71 2.36
C ASP A 57 1.75 -12.21 1.75
N ASP A 58 0.71 -11.98 2.54
CA ASP A 58 -0.63 -11.59 2.05
C ASP A 58 -0.62 -10.26 1.27
N ALA A 59 0.07 -9.26 1.78
CA ALA A 59 0.25 -7.96 1.14
C ALA A 59 1.00 -8.09 -0.18
N ARG A 60 2.06 -8.91 -0.21
CA ARG A 60 2.82 -9.22 -1.43
C ARG A 60 1.95 -9.97 -2.45
N HIS A 61 1.15 -10.92 -1.98
CA HIS A 61 0.19 -11.65 -2.82
C HIS A 61 -0.86 -10.71 -3.43
N CYS A 62 -1.40 -9.77 -2.66
CA CYS A 62 -2.32 -8.76 -3.17
C CYS A 62 -1.67 -7.89 -4.27
N VAL A 63 -0.43 -7.44 -4.07
CA VAL A 63 0.31 -6.66 -5.07
C VAL A 63 0.49 -7.47 -6.35
N ALA A 64 0.91 -8.74 -6.25
CA ALA A 64 1.07 -9.62 -7.40
C ALA A 64 -0.26 -9.87 -8.15
N PHE A 65 -1.36 -10.01 -7.41
CA PHE A 65 -2.70 -10.11 -8.00
C PHE A 65 -3.06 -8.84 -8.77
N PHE A 66 -2.80 -7.64 -8.23
CA PHE A 66 -3.12 -6.39 -8.94
C PHE A 66 -2.28 -6.17 -10.19
N ASP A 67 -1.02 -6.64 -10.19
CA ASP A 67 -0.17 -6.62 -11.37
C ASP A 67 -0.73 -7.53 -12.47
N LYS A 68 -1.18 -8.74 -12.10
CA LYS A 68 -1.83 -9.70 -13.01
C LYS A 68 -3.18 -9.23 -13.54
N GLU A 69 -4.04 -8.70 -12.68
CA GLU A 69 -5.40 -8.26 -13.07
C GLU A 69 -5.38 -6.93 -13.83
N ALA A 70 -4.32 -6.12 -13.67
CA ALA A 70 -4.14 -4.80 -14.26
C ALA A 70 -5.31 -3.81 -13.99
N SER A 71 -6.13 -4.04 -12.96
CA SER A 71 -7.30 -3.21 -12.68
C SER A 71 -6.96 -1.85 -12.07
N LEU A 72 -5.95 -1.82 -11.20
CA LEU A 72 -5.51 -0.62 -10.49
C LEU A 72 -4.37 0.13 -11.19
N HIS A 73 -3.65 -0.54 -12.10
CA HIS A 73 -2.45 -0.04 -12.79
C HIS A 73 -1.47 0.58 -11.78
N LEU A 74 -0.76 -0.28 -11.04
CA LEU A 74 0.15 0.15 -9.98
C LEU A 74 1.55 0.39 -10.54
N GLU A 75 2.13 1.54 -10.23
CA GLU A 75 3.54 1.84 -10.47
C GLU A 75 4.25 1.99 -9.14
N VAL A 76 5.44 1.39 -8.99
CA VAL A 76 6.23 1.48 -7.76
C VAL A 76 6.55 2.95 -7.45
N LEU A 77 6.16 3.39 -6.26
CA LEU A 77 6.54 4.68 -5.71
C LEU A 77 7.79 4.49 -4.86
N LYS A 78 8.89 5.13 -5.28
CA LYS A 78 10.13 5.13 -4.50
C LYS A 78 9.95 6.04 -3.29
N LEU A 79 9.92 5.44 -2.09
CA LEU A 79 9.97 6.18 -0.84
C LEU A 79 11.38 6.79 -0.61
N PRO A 80 11.48 7.86 0.21
CA PRO A 80 12.76 8.41 0.63
C PRO A 80 13.69 7.33 1.18
N GLU A 81 14.99 7.44 0.90
CA GLU A 81 15.96 6.39 1.29
C GLU A 81 15.99 6.13 2.79
N THR A 82 15.76 7.17 3.60
CA THR A 82 15.67 7.10 5.07
C THR A 82 14.48 6.30 5.59
N HIS A 83 13.50 5.99 4.73
CA HIS A 83 12.24 5.32 5.06
C HIS A 83 11.98 4.08 4.19
N ARG A 84 13.01 3.59 3.48
CA ARG A 84 12.91 2.30 2.78
C ARG A 84 12.94 1.17 3.80
N ASP A 85 11.95 0.29 3.75
CA ASP A 85 11.84 -0.91 4.57
C ASP A 85 11.23 -2.04 3.72
N GLU A 86 11.67 -3.28 3.93
CA GLU A 86 11.21 -4.45 3.18
C GLU A 86 9.74 -4.83 3.48
N HIS A 87 9.20 -4.41 4.62
CA HIS A 87 7.82 -4.65 5.05
C HIS A 87 6.86 -3.62 4.45
N VAL A 88 7.37 -2.58 3.78
CA VAL A 88 6.60 -1.48 3.22
C VAL A 88 6.75 -1.45 1.70
N ALA A 89 5.64 -1.56 0.99
CA ALA A 89 5.59 -1.39 -0.46
C ALA A 89 4.64 -0.24 -0.82
N ALA A 90 5.13 0.74 -1.58
CA ALA A 90 4.36 1.92 -1.96
C ALA A 90 4.19 2.01 -3.48
N PHE A 91 3.02 2.49 -3.91
CA PHE A 91 2.64 2.55 -5.31
C PHE A 91 1.86 3.82 -5.64
N ASN A 92 2.11 4.38 -6.82
CA ASN A 92 1.16 5.23 -7.51
C ASN A 92 0.08 4.35 -8.13
N GLN A 93 -1.18 4.74 -7.95
CA GLN A 93 -2.33 4.05 -8.54
C GLN A 93 -2.82 4.88 -9.74
N LEU A 94 -2.48 4.43 -10.95
CA LEU A 94 -2.79 5.17 -12.18
C LEU A 94 -4.27 5.13 -12.53
N ASN A 95 -5.01 4.10 -12.12
CA ASN A 95 -6.46 4.14 -12.18
C ASN A 95 -7.03 5.04 -11.07
N THR A 96 -6.97 6.36 -11.27
CA THR A 96 -7.38 7.37 -10.28
C THR A 96 -8.88 7.40 -10.00
N THR A 97 -9.68 6.67 -10.78
CA THR A 97 -11.12 6.49 -10.53
C THR A 97 -11.40 5.43 -9.46
N ALA A 98 -10.52 4.43 -9.33
CA ALA A 98 -10.70 3.36 -8.36
C ALA A 98 -10.50 3.87 -6.92
N SER A 99 -11.58 3.88 -6.15
CA SER A 99 -11.60 4.32 -4.75
C SER A 99 -11.49 3.13 -3.80
N ARG A 100 -11.46 3.38 -2.48
CA ARG A 100 -11.56 2.32 -1.46
C ARG A 100 -12.72 1.34 -1.72
N LYS A 101 -13.86 1.82 -2.27
CA LYS A 101 -15.02 0.97 -2.59
C LYS A 101 -14.73 -0.06 -3.68
N GLN A 102 -13.73 0.16 -4.52
CA GLN A 102 -13.28 -0.78 -5.54
C GLN A 102 -12.02 -1.54 -5.08
N VAL A 103 -11.07 -0.86 -4.44
CA VAL A 103 -9.82 -1.47 -3.96
C VAL A 103 -10.09 -2.54 -2.89
N ALA A 104 -10.98 -2.29 -1.93
CA ALA A 104 -11.22 -3.27 -0.84
C ALA A 104 -11.80 -4.60 -1.36
N PRO A 105 -12.82 -4.64 -2.23
CA PRO A 105 -13.26 -5.89 -2.86
C PRO A 105 -12.17 -6.60 -3.67
N LEU A 106 -11.28 -5.85 -4.32
CA LEU A 106 -10.16 -6.44 -5.07
C LEU A 106 -9.13 -7.11 -4.15
N ILE A 107 -8.82 -6.50 -3.00
CA ILE A 107 -8.00 -7.13 -1.95
C ILE A 107 -8.65 -8.43 -1.48
N GLN A 108 -9.96 -8.43 -1.21
CA GLN A 108 -10.68 -9.64 -0.78
C GLN A 108 -10.61 -10.75 -1.83
N ARG A 109 -10.73 -10.41 -3.11
CA ARG A 109 -10.58 -11.36 -4.22
C ARG A 109 -9.16 -11.92 -4.29
N ALA A 110 -8.14 -11.07 -4.15
CA ALA A 110 -6.75 -11.50 -4.13
C ALA A 110 -6.51 -12.51 -3.00
N LEU A 111 -6.96 -12.22 -1.77
CA LEU A 111 -6.80 -13.12 -0.62
C LEU A 111 -7.56 -14.45 -0.74
N ALA A 112 -8.61 -14.50 -1.58
CA ALA A 112 -9.36 -15.72 -1.86
C ALA A 112 -8.78 -16.53 -3.03
N GLU A 113 -7.90 -15.96 -3.85
CA GLU A 113 -7.24 -16.69 -4.94
C GLU A 113 -6.19 -17.63 -4.33
N PRO A 114 -6.20 -18.94 -4.67
CA PRO A 114 -5.18 -19.84 -4.18
C PRO A 114 -3.81 -19.37 -4.66
N VAL A 115 -2.86 -19.23 -3.74
CA VAL A 115 -1.45 -18.99 -4.04
C VAL A 115 -0.92 -20.20 -4.80
N VAL A 116 -0.94 -20.15 -6.13
CA VAL A 116 -0.30 -21.18 -6.95
C VAL A 116 1.20 -21.06 -6.72
N LYS A 117 1.74 -21.93 -5.85
CA LYS A 117 3.18 -22.13 -5.71
C LYS A 117 3.68 -22.71 -7.03
N LEU A 118 4.31 -21.89 -7.86
CA LEU A 118 5.14 -22.34 -8.96
C LEU A 118 6.48 -22.86 -8.43
#